data_AF-A0A937V6Q6-F1
#
_entry.id   AF-A0A937V6Q6-F1
#
_cell.length_a   1.000
_cell.length_b   1.000
_cell.length_c   1.000
_cell.angle_alpha   90.00
_cell.angle_beta   90.00
_cell.angle_gamma   90.00
#
_symmetry.space_group_name_H-M   'P 1'
#
loop_
_entity.id
_entity.type
_entity.pdbx_description
1 polymer ?
#
loop_
_entity_poly.entity_id
_entity_poly.type
_entity_poly.pdbx_seq_one_letter_code
_entity_poly.pdbx_strand_id
1 'polypeptide(L)'
;DRLCTYDAKFTPGSDHYEKILFHLPALVTRIEGSSLARAAVAAHRAMGSPDYSRVDLRLREGTAYVLDVNPNADIASDASMALCAQAAGVAYGAMLSHFVNLAAARHPVFAHQKRAVVPERRPVQLPLSMGDKSAARLLLD
;
A
#
# COMPACT_ATOMS: atom_id res chain seq x y z
N ASP A 1 18.78 -4.49 19.87
CA ASP A 1 17.42 -4.10 20.29
C ASP A 1 16.36 -4.45 19.27
N ARG A 2 15.10 -4.62 19.70
CA ARG A 2 13.92 -4.87 18.85
C ARG A 2 13.03 -3.61 18.75
N LEU A 3 13.65 -2.43 18.69
CA LEU A 3 12.97 -1.14 18.67
C LEU A 3 13.20 -0.45 17.32
N CYS A 4 12.14 0.04 16.69
CA CYS A 4 12.25 0.92 15.52
C CYS A 4 12.43 2.35 16.04
N THR A 5 13.65 2.87 15.96
CA THR A 5 13.99 4.22 16.43
C THR A 5 13.78 5.26 15.34
N TYR A 6 13.96 6.55 15.69
CA TYR A 6 13.94 7.65 14.72
C TYR A 6 14.88 7.40 13.55
N ASP A 7 16.10 6.91 13.82
CA ASP A 7 17.12 6.67 12.80
C ASP A 7 16.67 5.69 11.73
N ALA A 8 15.93 4.65 12.13
CA ALA A 8 15.37 3.66 11.20
C ALA A 8 14.43 4.27 10.15
N LYS A 9 13.82 5.43 10.45
CA LYS A 9 12.82 6.06 9.60
C LYS A 9 13.32 7.34 8.92
N PHE A 10 14.15 8.13 9.59
CA PHE A 10 14.44 9.51 9.19
C PHE A 10 15.92 9.84 9.02
N THR A 11 16.83 8.90 9.31
CA THR A 11 18.27 9.12 9.18
C THR A 11 18.85 8.20 8.10
N PRO A 12 18.82 8.63 6.81
CA PRO A 12 19.52 7.92 5.73
C PRO A 12 20.99 7.67 6.07
N GLY A 13 21.53 6.52 5.69
CA GLY A 13 22.89 6.11 6.03
C GLY A 13 23.06 5.54 7.45
N SER A 14 22.04 5.60 8.31
CA SER A 14 22.09 4.88 9.58
C SER A 14 21.93 3.37 9.37
N ASP A 15 22.61 2.59 10.20
CA ASP A 15 22.52 1.12 10.21
C ASP A 15 21.08 0.59 10.19
N HIS A 16 20.19 1.24 10.94
CA HIS A 16 18.79 0.82 11.03
C HIS A 16 17.98 1.19 9.79
N TYR A 17 18.28 2.31 9.16
CA TYR A 17 17.60 2.75 7.93
C TYR A 17 17.91 1.82 6.76
N GLU A 18 19.21 1.49 6.59
CA GLU A 18 19.71 0.68 5.48
C GLU A 18 19.32 -0.79 5.59
N LYS A 19 19.11 -1.30 6.81
CA LYS A 19 18.67 -2.69 7.04
C LYS A 19 17.18 -2.92 6.71
N ILE A 20 16.38 -1.87 6.50
CA ILE A 20 14.98 -2.00 6.12
C ILE A 20 14.87 -2.20 4.60
N LEU A 21 14.71 -3.45 4.19
CA LEU A 21 14.52 -3.83 2.80
C LEU A 21 13.03 -3.77 2.42
N PHE A 22 12.76 -3.22 1.23
CA PHE A 22 11.43 -3.18 0.65
C PHE A 22 11.34 -4.18 -0.51
N HIS A 23 10.50 -5.22 -0.34
CA HIS A 23 10.24 -6.21 -1.40
C HIS A 23 8.80 -6.08 -1.88
N LEU A 24 8.65 -5.82 -3.18
CA LEU A 24 7.36 -5.73 -3.85
C LEU A 24 7.40 -6.53 -5.16
N PRO A 25 6.62 -7.62 -5.30
CA PRO A 25 5.75 -8.22 -4.29
C PRO A 25 6.54 -8.80 -3.09
N ALA A 26 5.86 -8.98 -1.97
CA ALA A 26 6.44 -9.61 -0.78
C ALA A 26 6.91 -11.04 -1.08
N LEU A 27 8.06 -11.42 -0.49
CA LEU A 27 8.63 -12.76 -0.61
C LEU A 27 7.89 -13.75 0.29
N VAL A 28 6.72 -14.19 -0.16
CA VAL A 28 5.86 -15.15 0.55
C VAL A 28 5.35 -16.21 -0.41
N THR A 29 5.04 -17.41 0.09
CA THR A 29 4.36 -18.42 -0.69
C THR A 29 2.94 -17.97 -1.06
N ARG A 30 2.34 -18.60 -2.06
CA ARG A 30 0.94 -18.32 -2.44
C ARG A 30 -0.05 -18.52 -1.30
N ILE A 31 0.21 -19.50 -0.43
CA ILE A 31 -0.64 -19.83 0.73
C ILE A 31 -0.54 -18.72 1.77
N GLU A 32 0.68 -18.31 2.11
CA GLU A 32 0.93 -17.22 3.06
C GLU A 32 0.37 -15.89 2.54
N GLY A 33 0.62 -15.56 1.27
CA GLY A 33 0.06 -14.35 0.65
C GLY A 33 -1.47 -14.33 0.68
N SER A 34 -2.11 -15.48 0.44
CA SER A 34 -3.57 -15.61 0.57
C SER A 34 -4.05 -15.43 2.01
N SER A 35 -3.29 -15.94 2.99
CA SER A 35 -3.59 -15.76 4.42
C SER A 35 -3.48 -14.29 4.85
N LEU A 36 -2.38 -13.63 4.46
CA LEU A 36 -2.15 -12.20 4.70
C LEU A 36 -3.23 -11.33 4.07
N ALA A 37 -3.60 -11.59 2.81
CA ALA A 37 -4.66 -10.85 2.12
C ALA A 37 -6.02 -10.98 2.83
N ARG A 38 -6.38 -12.19 3.29
CA ARG A 38 -7.60 -12.40 4.08
C ARG A 38 -7.57 -11.63 5.39
N ALA A 39 -6.45 -11.67 6.11
CA ALA A 39 -6.28 -10.94 7.36
C ALA A 39 -6.37 -9.43 7.15
N ALA A 40 -5.73 -8.88 6.11
CA ALA A 40 -5.79 -7.47 5.76
C ALA A 40 -7.23 -7.00 5.49
N VAL A 41 -7.98 -7.74 4.66
CA VAL A 41 -9.38 -7.40 4.33
C VAL A 41 -10.27 -7.49 5.57
N ALA A 42 -10.09 -8.50 6.41
CA ALA A 42 -10.85 -8.64 7.65
C ALA A 42 -10.58 -7.47 8.62
N ALA A 43 -9.30 -7.12 8.81
CA ALA A 43 -8.90 -6.01 9.67
C ALA A 43 -9.46 -4.66 9.18
N HIS A 44 -9.32 -4.36 7.89
CA HIS A 44 -9.88 -3.16 7.27
C HIS A 44 -11.40 -3.04 7.52
N ARG A 45 -12.14 -4.13 7.28
CA ARG A 45 -13.60 -4.17 7.48
C ARG A 45 -14.00 -4.00 8.94
N ALA A 46 -13.25 -4.61 9.87
CA ALA A 46 -13.51 -4.50 11.30
C ALA A 46 -13.37 -3.06 11.81
N MET A 47 -12.51 -2.25 11.19
CA MET A 47 -12.33 -0.83 11.53
C MET A 47 -13.43 0.08 10.98
N GLY A 48 -14.32 -0.41 10.11
CA GLY A 48 -15.36 0.41 9.48
C GLY A 48 -14.81 1.53 8.59
N SER A 49 -13.56 1.44 8.15
CA SER A 49 -12.92 2.45 7.30
C SER A 49 -13.59 2.46 5.92
N PRO A 50 -14.00 3.63 5.40
CA PRO A 50 -14.94 3.68 4.29
C PRO A 50 -14.30 3.42 2.92
N ASP A 51 -13.06 3.86 2.72
CA ASP A 51 -12.50 3.98 1.37
C ASP A 51 -11.23 3.15 1.17
N TYR A 52 -10.19 3.37 1.97
CA TYR A 52 -8.92 2.64 1.89
C TYR A 52 -8.22 2.60 3.25
N SER A 53 -7.27 1.68 3.42
CA SER A 53 -6.35 1.65 4.56
C SER A 53 -5.10 0.85 4.23
N ARG A 54 -3.98 1.16 4.86
CA ARG A 54 -2.83 0.26 4.94
C ARG A 54 -2.98 -0.63 6.17
N VAL A 55 -2.77 -1.93 6.00
CA VAL A 55 -2.76 -2.88 7.12
C VAL A 55 -1.34 -3.40 7.29
N ASP A 56 -0.74 -3.10 8.44
CA ASP A 56 0.59 -3.55 8.77
C ASP A 56 0.48 -4.94 9.42
N LEU A 57 1.06 -5.94 8.77
CA LEU A 57 0.95 -7.35 9.16
C LEU A 57 2.33 -7.91 9.51
N ARG A 58 2.35 -8.90 10.41
CA ARG A 58 3.51 -9.75 10.67
C ARG A 58 3.16 -11.21 10.40
N LEU A 59 3.93 -11.86 9.54
CA LEU A 59 3.87 -13.30 9.36
C LEU A 59 4.87 -13.97 10.30
N ARG A 60 4.42 -14.93 11.10
CA ARG A 60 5.28 -15.75 11.94
C ARG A 60 4.77 -17.18 11.95
N GLU A 61 5.63 -18.14 11.58
CA GLU A 61 5.31 -19.58 11.62
C GLU A 61 3.99 -19.88 10.87
N GLY A 62 3.81 -19.26 9.70
CA GLY A 62 2.59 -19.40 8.87
C GLY A 62 1.36 -18.63 9.36
N THR A 63 1.43 -17.95 10.51
CA THR A 63 0.31 -17.19 11.09
C THR A 63 0.47 -15.69 10.83
N ALA A 64 -0.59 -15.06 10.31
CA ALA A 64 -0.66 -13.63 10.07
C ALA A 64 -1.20 -12.90 11.32
N TYR A 65 -0.43 -11.94 11.83
CA TYR A 65 -0.79 -11.07 12.95
C TYR A 65 -0.99 -9.65 12.45
N VAL A 66 -2.14 -9.05 12.80
CA VAL A 66 -2.42 -7.63 12.53
C VAL A 66 -1.69 -6.79 13.57
N LEU A 67 -0.85 -5.87 13.13
CA LEU A 67 -0.12 -4.94 13.99
C LEU A 67 -0.82 -3.58 14.09
N ASP A 68 -1.23 -3.06 12.94
CA ASP A 68 -1.87 -1.75 12.84
C ASP A 68 -2.78 -1.68 11.60
N VAL A 69 -3.80 -0.82 11.66
CA VAL A 69 -4.66 -0.46 10.52
C VAL A 69 -4.64 1.06 10.41
N ASN A 70 -3.95 1.57 9.39
CA ASN A 70 -3.86 2.99 9.12
C ASN A 70 -4.88 3.39 8.03
N PRO A 71 -6.01 4.05 8.39
CA PRO A 71 -7.04 4.48 7.44
C PRO A 71 -6.67 5.74 6.63
N ASN A 72 -5.57 6.41 6.96
CA ASN A 72 -5.04 7.57 6.25
C ASN A 72 -3.59 7.29 5.83
N ALA A 73 -3.40 6.18 5.13
CA ALA A 73 -2.09 5.80 4.63
C ALA A 73 -1.56 6.85 3.64
N ASP A 74 -0.26 7.10 3.68
CA ASP A 74 0.40 8.02 2.75
C ASP A 74 0.14 7.58 1.29
N ILE A 75 -0.30 8.54 0.48
CA ILE A 75 -0.68 8.39 -0.93
C ILE A 75 0.27 9.14 -1.87
N ALA A 76 1.41 9.63 -1.40
CA ALA A 76 2.46 10.13 -2.29
C ALA A 76 2.83 9.06 -3.34
N SER A 77 3.27 9.50 -4.53
CA SER A 77 3.55 8.60 -5.66
C SER A 77 4.65 7.57 -5.39
N ASP A 78 5.55 7.88 -4.48
CA ASP A 78 6.65 7.03 -4.01
C ASP A 78 6.33 6.29 -2.69
N ALA A 79 5.14 6.50 -2.12
CA ALA A 79 4.71 5.83 -0.90
C ALA A 79 4.20 4.41 -1.17
N SER A 80 4.20 3.59 -0.12
CA SER A 80 3.85 2.16 -0.21
C SER A 80 2.49 1.88 -0.85
N MET A 81 1.49 2.76 -0.65
CA MET A 81 0.16 2.56 -1.22
C MET A 81 0.19 2.66 -2.75
N ALA A 82 0.84 3.69 -3.29
CA ALA A 82 1.00 3.92 -4.72
C ALA A 82 1.85 2.82 -5.38
N LEU A 83 2.97 2.45 -4.75
CA LEU A 83 3.84 1.38 -5.25
C LEU A 83 3.10 0.03 -5.31
N CYS A 84 2.37 -0.33 -4.26
CA CYS A 84 1.55 -1.56 -4.24
C CYS A 84 0.46 -1.56 -5.30
N ALA A 85 -0.21 -0.43 -5.53
CA ALA A 85 -1.21 -0.29 -6.59
C ALA A 85 -0.58 -0.50 -7.97
N GLN A 86 0.59 0.10 -8.22
CA GLN A 86 1.33 -0.07 -9.47
C GLN A 86 1.77 -1.53 -9.69
N ALA A 87 2.27 -2.20 -8.65
CA ALA A 87 2.60 -3.63 -8.70
C ALA A 87 1.38 -4.52 -8.98
N ALA A 88 0.18 -4.06 -8.63
CA ALA A 88 -1.08 -4.71 -8.97
C ALA A 88 -1.64 -4.29 -10.36
N GLY A 89 -0.89 -3.51 -11.15
CA GLY A 89 -1.30 -3.03 -12.46
C GLY A 89 -2.29 -1.86 -12.44
N VAL A 90 -2.30 -1.08 -11.35
CA VAL A 90 -3.13 0.12 -11.21
C VAL A 90 -2.24 1.36 -11.26
N ALA A 91 -2.40 2.18 -12.29
CA ALA A 91 -1.67 3.44 -12.41
C ALA A 91 -2.03 4.42 -11.27
N TYR A 92 -1.07 5.25 -10.85
CA TYR A 92 -1.24 6.20 -9.74
C TYR A 92 -2.48 7.09 -9.88
N GLY A 93 -2.67 7.72 -11.05
CA GLY A 93 -3.84 8.55 -11.33
C GLY A 93 -5.17 7.77 -11.27
N ALA A 94 -5.17 6.49 -11.66
CA ALA A 94 -6.35 5.63 -11.54
C ALA A 94 -6.66 5.27 -10.09
N MET A 95 -5.64 5.04 -9.26
CA MET A 95 -5.79 4.84 -7.82
C MET A 95 -6.42 6.07 -7.14
N LEU A 96 -5.88 7.26 -7.39
CA LEU A 96 -6.44 8.49 -6.82
C LEU A 96 -7.87 8.76 -7.30
N SER A 97 -8.12 8.56 -8.61
CA SER A 97 -9.47 8.66 -9.17
C SER A 97 -10.44 7.69 -8.49
N HIS A 98 -9.98 6.49 -8.16
CA HIS A 98 -10.79 5.52 -7.42
C HIS A 98 -11.15 6.02 -6.02
N PHE A 99 -10.19 6.56 -5.25
CA PHE A 99 -10.46 7.11 -3.92
C PHE A 99 -11.42 8.30 -3.96
N VAL A 100 -11.24 9.22 -4.91
CA VAL A 100 -12.17 10.35 -5.10
C VAL A 100 -13.58 9.85 -5.42
N ASN A 101 -13.71 8.84 -6.28
CA ASN A 101 -15.01 8.26 -6.62
C ASN A 101 -15.68 7.54 -5.43
N LEU A 102 -14.90 6.86 -4.57
CA LEU A 102 -15.42 6.29 -3.32
C LEU A 102 -15.94 7.40 -2.39
N ALA A 103 -15.15 8.46 -2.21
CA ALA A 103 -15.54 9.61 -1.41
C ALA A 103 -16.81 10.31 -1.95
N ALA A 104 -16.90 10.49 -3.26
CA ALA A 104 -18.07 11.08 -3.91
C ALA A 104 -19.33 10.22 -3.73
N ALA A 105 -19.20 8.89 -3.84
CA ALA A 105 -20.31 7.96 -3.69
C ALA A 105 -20.93 7.97 -2.29
N ARG A 106 -20.17 8.30 -1.25
CA ARG A 106 -20.67 8.45 0.13
C ARG A 106 -21.06 9.89 0.50
N HIS A 107 -20.76 10.86 -0.35
CA HIS A 107 -21.00 12.27 -0.04
C HIS A 107 -22.49 12.60 -0.23
N PRO A 108 -23.17 13.28 0.71
CA PRO A 108 -24.62 13.52 0.66
C PRO A 108 -25.08 14.26 -0.60
N VAL A 109 -24.22 15.13 -1.14
CA VAL A 109 -24.51 15.91 -2.35
C VAL A 109 -24.19 15.15 -3.64
N PHE A 110 -23.14 14.31 -3.64
CA PHE A 110 -22.60 13.71 -4.87
C PHE A 110 -23.04 12.27 -5.10
N ALA A 111 -23.54 11.57 -4.08
CA ALA A 111 -23.94 10.16 -4.15
C ALA A 111 -25.01 9.86 -5.23
N HIS A 112 -25.84 10.85 -5.54
CA HIS A 112 -26.94 10.72 -6.51
C HIS A 112 -26.53 11.08 -7.95
N GLN A 113 -25.30 11.51 -8.17
CA GLN A 113 -24.77 11.80 -9.51
C GLN A 113 -24.29 10.50 -10.17
N LYS A 114 -24.69 10.26 -11.43
CA LYS A 114 -24.38 9.01 -12.16
C LYS A 114 -22.87 8.71 -12.12
N ARG A 115 -22.50 7.45 -11.85
CA ARG A 115 -21.10 6.99 -11.76
C ARG A 115 -20.32 7.33 -13.04
N ALA A 116 -19.16 7.98 -12.88
CA ALA A 116 -18.15 8.03 -13.93
C ALA A 116 -17.53 6.63 -14.13
N VAL A 117 -17.25 6.30 -15.39
CA VAL A 117 -16.66 5.01 -15.81
C VAL A 117 -15.27 4.85 -15.18
N VAL A 118 -15.01 3.70 -14.56
CA VAL A 118 -13.68 3.35 -14.05
C VAL A 118 -12.76 3.05 -15.25
N PRO A 119 -11.58 3.67 -15.38
CA PRO A 119 -10.69 3.42 -16.51
C PRO A 119 -10.12 2.00 -16.46
N GLU A 120 -9.90 1.42 -17.64
CA GLU A 120 -9.36 0.07 -17.83
C GLU A 120 -8.03 -0.15 -17.10
N ARG A 121 -7.85 -1.37 -16.56
CA ARG A 121 -6.57 -1.84 -16.03
C ARG A 121 -5.61 -2.04 -17.20
N ARG A 122 -4.49 -1.32 -17.20
CA ARG A 122 -3.35 -1.64 -18.09
C ARG A 122 -2.22 -2.21 -17.24
N PRO A 123 -1.65 -3.38 -17.60
CA PRO A 123 -0.49 -3.89 -16.90
C PRO A 123 0.67 -2.90 -17.05
N VAL A 124 1.21 -2.45 -15.91
CA VAL A 124 2.44 -1.65 -15.85
C VAL A 124 3.59 -2.61 -15.54
N GLN A 125 4.63 -2.58 -16.37
CA GLN A 125 5.82 -3.40 -16.19
C GLN A 125 6.76 -2.66 -15.22
N LEU A 126 6.92 -3.18 -14.01
CA LEU A 126 7.85 -2.61 -13.02
C LEU A 126 9.29 -3.04 -13.34
N PRO A 127 10.29 -2.15 -13.22
CA PRO A 127 11.67 -2.57 -13.13
C PRO A 127 11.85 -3.44 -11.89
N LEU A 128 12.32 -4.66 -12.11
CA LEU A 128 12.60 -5.63 -11.05
C LEU A 128 13.73 -5.09 -10.15
N SER A 129 13.48 -5.11 -8.85
CA SER A 129 14.32 -4.62 -7.75
C SER A 129 14.47 -3.10 -7.63
N MET A 130 13.66 -2.47 -6.76
CA MET A 130 14.06 -1.24 -6.08
C MET A 130 14.69 -1.63 -4.75
N GLY A 131 15.98 -1.97 -4.80
CA GLY A 131 16.81 -2.23 -3.63
C GLY A 131 17.21 -0.99 -2.85
N ASP A 132 16.66 0.18 -3.19
CA ASP A 132 17.09 1.44 -2.61
C ASP A 132 15.89 2.39 -2.52
N LYS A 133 15.60 2.91 -1.31
CA LYS A 133 14.54 3.91 -1.10
C LYS A 133 14.83 5.19 -1.91
N SER A 134 16.08 5.41 -2.33
CA SER A 134 16.47 6.48 -3.24
C SER A 134 16.08 6.24 -4.71
N ALA A 135 15.92 4.98 -5.14
CA ALA A 135 15.56 4.65 -6.53
C ALA A 135 14.09 4.99 -6.87
N ALA A 136 13.22 5.10 -5.86
CA ALA A 136 11.85 5.61 -6.05
C ALA A 136 11.82 7.05 -6.57
N ARG A 137 12.92 7.80 -6.40
CA ARG A 137 13.07 9.18 -6.86
C ARG A 137 13.49 9.31 -8.33
N LEU A 138 13.96 8.23 -8.97
CA LEU A 138 14.53 8.26 -10.32
C LEU A 138 13.55 7.91 -11.45
N LEU A 139 12.29 7.58 -11.12
CA LEU A 139 11.24 7.24 -12.10
C LEU A 139 10.27 8.41 -12.37
N LEU A 140 10.65 9.64 -12.02
CA LEU A 140 9.80 10.83 -12.11
C LEU A 140 10.23 11.87 -13.17
N ASP A 141 11.03 11.47 -14.15
CA ASP A 141 11.25 12.24 -15.40
C ASP A 141 10.58 11.55 -16.60
#